data_AF-W1XYA3-F1
#
_entry.id   AF-W1XYA3-F1
#
_cell.length_a   1.000
_cell.length_b   1.000
_cell.length_c   1.000
_cell.angle_alpha   90.00
_cell.angle_beta   90.00
_cell.angle_gamma   90.00
#
_symmetry.space_group_name_H-M   'P 1'
#
loop_
_entity.id
_entity.type
_entity.pdbx_description
1 polymer ?
#
loop_
_entity_poly.entity_id
_entity_poly.type
_entity_poly.pdbx_seq_one_letter_code
_entity_poly.pdbx_strand_id
1 'polypeptide(L)' 'HLKSTYSKNMFRLLKQYKHTGYVKINIVDFKNRLDIPKTYQMNDITKRVLKPIINELSSIFNNLNI' A
#
# COMPACT_ATOMS: atom_id res chain seq x y z
N HIS A 1 -12.71 -5.86 -8.16
CA HIS A 1 -13.07 -5.05 -6.97
C HIS A 1 -12.05 -5.26 -5.87
N LEU A 2 -11.47 -4.18 -5.33
CA LEU A 2 -10.53 -4.24 -4.21
C LEU A 2 -11.27 -4.65 -2.93
N LYS A 3 -10.79 -5.71 -2.27
CA LYS A 3 -11.45 -6.27 -1.07
C LYS A 3 -10.83 -5.68 0.20
N SER A 4 -9.51 -5.58 0.25
CA SER A 4 -8.79 -5.03 1.40
C SER A 4 -8.94 -3.50 1.49
N THR A 5 -9.22 -2.99 2.70
CA THR A 5 -9.20 -1.56 3.02
C THR A 5 -7.84 -0.95 2.73
N TYR A 6 -6.76 -1.66 3.05
CA TYR A 6 -5.39 -1.22 2.76
C TYR A 6 -5.16 -1.08 1.26
N SER A 7 -5.66 -2.00 0.45
CA SER A 7 -5.54 -1.94 -1.02
C SER A 7 -6.28 -0.75 -1.60
N LYS A 8 -7.48 -0.42 -1.08
CA LYS A 8 -8.23 0.79 -1.49
C LYS A 8 -7.48 2.08 -1.15
N ASN A 9 -6.94 2.18 0.07
CA ASN A 9 -6.17 3.35 0.50
C ASN A 9 -4.88 3.49 -0.30
N MET A 10 -4.17 2.39 -0.56
CA MET A 10 -2.96 2.38 -1.37
C MET A 10 -3.24 2.72 -2.84
N PHE A 11 -4.35 2.22 -3.41
CA PHE A 11 -4.78 2.58 -4.76
C PHE A 11 -4.97 4.09 -4.91
N ARG A 12 -5.64 4.73 -3.94
CA ARG A 12 -5.83 6.19 -3.91
C ARG A 12 -4.49 6.92 -3.84
N LEU A 13 -3.58 6.45 -2.98
CA LEU A 13 -2.24 7.02 -2.85
C LEU A 13 -1.50 6.94 -4.18
N LEU A 14 -1.39 5.76 -4.79
CA LEU A 14 -0.68 5.58 -6.06
C LEU A 14 -1.30 6.40 -7.21
N LYS A 15 -2.63 6.51 -7.25
CA LYS A 15 -3.33 7.36 -8.23
C LYS A 15 -2.97 8.84 -8.09
N GLN A 16 -2.72 9.33 -6.88
CA GLN A 16 -2.30 10.72 -6.65
C GLN A 16 -0.92 10.99 -7.28
N TYR A 17 -0.03 10.00 -7.24
CA TYR A 17 1.33 10.09 -7.77
C TYR A 17 1.47 9.51 -9.19
N LYS A 18 0.36 9.38 -9.93
CA LYS A 18 0.37 8.83 -11.30
C LYS A 18 1.28 9.61 -12.26
N HIS A 19 1.53 10.89 -11.98
CA HIS A 19 2.34 11.78 -12.83
C HIS A 19 3.83 11.69 -12.52
N THR A 20 4.22 11.41 -11.27
CA THR A 20 5.62 11.21 -10.86
C THR A 20 6.12 9.79 -11.09
N GLY A 21 5.21 8.81 -11.12
CA GLY A 21 5.53 7.40 -11.40
C GLY A 21 6.14 6.60 -10.24
N TYR A 22 6.60 7.27 -9.18
CA TYR A 22 7.06 6.62 -7.95
C TYR A 22 6.62 7.39 -6.70
N VAL A 23 6.62 6.69 -5.56
CA VAL A 23 6.30 7.24 -4.24
C VAL A 23 7.39 6.80 -3.27
N LYS A 24 8.07 7.76 -2.64
CA LYS A 24 9.00 7.50 -1.55
C LYS A 24 8.43 8.09 -0.27
N ILE A 25 8.11 7.24 0.69
CA ILE A 25 7.55 7.61 1.98
C ILE A 25 8.26 6.86 3.09
N ASN A 26 8.41 7.48 4.25
CA ASN A 26 8.94 6.79 5.41
C ASN A 26 7.89 5.81 5.97
N ILE A 27 8.33 4.84 6.77
CA ILE A 27 7.45 3.80 7.31
C ILE A 27 6.38 4.39 8.27
N VAL A 28 6.69 5.49 8.96
CA VAL A 28 5.77 6.13 9.92
C VAL A 28 4.60 6.77 9.17
N ASP A 29 4.88 7.52 8.12
CA ASP A 29 3.91 8.13 7.21
C ASP A 29 3.12 7.07 6.45
N PHE A 30 3.77 5.97 6.04
CA PHE A 30 3.07 4.83 5.46
C PHE A 30 2.04 4.25 6.42
N LYS A 31 2.43 4.00 7.68
CA LYS A 31 1.52 3.52 8.72
C LYS A 31 0.39 4.51 8.98
N ASN A 32 0.67 5.80 9.07
CA ASN A 32 -0.35 6.83 9.29
C ASN A 32 -1.32 6.94 8.10
N ARG A 33 -0.83 6.94 6.86
CA ARG A 33 -1.66 7.08 5.65
C ARG A 33 -2.58 5.89 5.39
N LEU A 34 -2.16 4.70 5.82
CA LEU A 34 -2.94 3.47 5.70
C LEU A 34 -3.68 3.11 6.98
N ASP A 35 -3.68 3.97 7.99
CA ASP A 35 -4.28 3.74 9.31
C ASP A 35 -3.83 2.41 9.95
N ILE A 36 -2.55 2.05 9.80
CA ILE A 36 -1.97 0.82 10.32
C ILE A 36 -1.74 0.97 11.83
N PRO A 37 -2.22 0.01 12.65
CA PRO A 37 -1.98 0.01 14.09
C PRO A 37 -0.49 0.10 14.43
N LYS A 38 -0.15 0.92 15.43
CA LYS A 38 1.23 1.03 15.94
C LYS A 38 1.77 -0.31 16.47
N THR A 39 0.86 -1.17 16.94
CA THR A 39 1.16 -2.52 17.45
C THR A 39 1.68 -3.49 16.39
N TYR A 40 1.44 -3.22 15.10
CA TYR A 40 1.95 -4.08 14.04
C TYR A 40 3.46 -3.95 13.95
N GLN A 41 4.13 -5.08 14.13
CA GLN A 41 5.55 -5.20 13.84
C GLN A 41 5.79 -5.25 12.34
N MET A 42 7.04 -5.07 11.91
CA MET A 42 7.39 -5.09 10.48
C MET A 42 6.91 -6.37 9.78
N ASN A 43 7.03 -7.52 10.44
CA ASN A 43 6.56 -8.80 9.91
C ASN A 43 5.03 -8.82 9.68
N ASP A 44 4.25 -8.24 10.59
CA ASP A 44 2.80 -8.12 10.44
C ASP A 44 2.43 -7.20 9.28
N ILE A 45 3.13 -6.07 9.13
CA ILE A 45 2.92 -5.15 8.01
C ILE A 45 3.15 -5.88 6.69
N THR A 46 4.26 -6.61 6.56
CA THR A 46 4.54 -7.36 5.34
C THR A 46 3.45 -8.39 5.04
N LYS A 47 3.05 -9.18 6.05
CA LYS A 47 2.08 -10.27 5.86
C LYS A 47 0.65 -9.79 5.66
N ARG A 48 0.20 -8.79 6.42
CA ARG A 48 -1.21 -8.37 6.51
C ARG A 48 -1.54 -7.13 5.71
N VAL A 49 -0.53 -6.35 5.31
CA VAL A 49 -0.72 -5.09 4.58
C VAL A 49 -0.09 -5.18 3.20
N LEU A 50 1.22 -5.44 3.10
CA LEU A 50 1.92 -5.42 1.80
C LEU A 50 1.51 -6.57 0.89
N LYS A 51 1.48 -7.81 1.37
CA LYS A 51 1.04 -8.97 0.56
C LYS A 51 -0.34 -8.76 -0.08
N PRO A 52 -1.41 -8.40 0.65
CA PRO A 52 -2.71 -8.19 0.02
C PRO A 52 -2.74 -6.97 -0.91
N ILE A 53 -1.99 -5.90 -0.62
CA ILE A 53 -1.82 -4.77 -1.53
C ILE A 53 -1.21 -5.23 -2.86
N ILE A 54 -0.07 -5.93 -2.82
CA ILE A 54 0.63 -6.40 -4.03
C ILE A 54 -0.27 -7.34 -4.83
N ASN A 55 -0.93 -8.29 -4.17
CA ASN A 55 -1.79 -9.26 -4.84
C ASN A 55 -2.99 -8.59 -5.53
N GLU A 56 -3.65 -7.63 -4.87
CA GLU A 56 -4.82 -6.97 -5.46
C GLU A 56 -4.43 -5.91 -6.50
N LEU A 57 -3.36 -5.13 -6.24
CA LEU A 57 -2.96 -4.02 -7.09
C LEU A 57 -2.11 -4.43 -8.29
N SER A 58 -1.41 -5.57 -8.25
CA SER A 58 -0.66 -6.09 -9.41
C SER A 58 -1.55 -6.34 -10.63
N SER A 59 -2.82 -6.68 -10.41
CA SER A 59 -3.82 -6.83 -11.48
C SER A 59 -4.28 -5.50 -12.11
N ILE A 60 -3.99 -4.37 -11.46
CA ILE A 60 -4.48 -3.03 -11.86
C ILE A 60 -3.33 -2.15 -12.37
N PHE A 61 -2.17 -2.24 -11.73
CA PHE A 61 -0.97 -1.50 -12.11
C PHE A 61 0.05 -2.46 -12.69
N ASN A 62 0.25 -2.38 -14.01
CA ASN A 62 1.29 -3.13 -14.69
C ASN A 62 2.66 -2.70 -14.13
N ASN A 63 3.49 -3.68 -13.76
CA ASN A 63 4.84 -3.49 -13.21
C ASN A 63 4.90 -2.76 -11.85
N LEU A 64 3.91 -2.99 -10.98
CA LEU A 64 3.95 -2.52 -9.59
C LEU A 64 5.14 -3.13 -8.84
N ASN A 65 6.03 -2.27 -8.33
CA ASN A 65 7.13 -2.62 -7.42
C ASN A 65 6.97 -1.82 -6.12
N ILE A 66 7.08 -2.49 -4.97
CA ILE A 66 6.93 -1.90 -3.63
C ILE A 66 8.11 -2.33 -2.75
#